data_AF-A0AAN8YZX1-F1
#
_entry.id   AF-A0AAN8YZX1-F1
#
_cell.length_a   1.000
_cell.length_b   1.000
_cell.length_c   1.000
_cell.angle_alpha   90.00
_cell.angle_beta   90.00
_cell.angle_gamma   90.00
#
_symmetry.space_group_name_H-M   'P 1'
#
loop_
_entity.id
_entity.type
_entity.pdbx_description
1 polymer ?
#
loop_
_entity_poly.entity_id
_entity_poly.type
_entity_poly.pdbx_seq_one_letter_code
_entity_poly.pdbx_strand_id
1 'polypeptide(L)'
;MNLKIISTTVTRFGSYYKCVPVAPGFQAEVPKWTGVPSESDSKWLGTKIWPPPVMPGIRFLIERERVGKGRQDQCGCPLQGSIDCVRFHVAERRKRLKLELGSTFQDWKFDQMGEEVAQTWTEEDQKKFSAIVGPNPLSIEKCFWSGIYKSFPRKSREELVSYYFNVFLLKRRRHQNRFAPNDINSDDDD
;
A
#
# COMPACT_ATOMS: atom_id res chain seq x y z
N MET A 1 1.95 54.37 3.38
CA MET A 1 1.70 53.08 2.69
C MET A 1 2.98 52.27 2.73
N ASN A 2 3.06 51.25 3.60
CA ASN A 2 4.26 50.41 3.70
C ASN A 2 4.18 49.28 2.67
N LEU A 3 5.04 49.35 1.66
CA LEU A 3 5.26 48.30 0.66
C LEU A 3 5.83 47.07 1.37
N LYS A 4 5.07 45.97 1.47
CA LYS A 4 5.60 44.67 1.90
C LYS A 4 6.46 44.12 0.75
N ILE A 5 7.77 44.15 0.92
CA ILE A 5 8.73 43.55 -0.02
C ILE A 5 8.52 42.04 0.00
N ILE A 6 8.00 41.50 -1.09
CA ILE A 6 7.96 40.06 -1.35
C ILE A 6 9.30 39.70 -1.97
N SER A 7 10.16 38.98 -1.24
CA SER A 7 11.39 38.46 -1.82
C SER A 7 11.07 37.14 -2.53
N THR A 8 11.62 36.93 -3.71
CA THR A 8 11.39 35.73 -4.51
C THR A 8 12.73 35.10 -4.81
N THR A 9 12.97 33.90 -4.31
CA THR A 9 14.16 33.11 -4.67
C THR A 9 13.82 32.28 -5.91
N VAL A 10 14.53 32.52 -7.00
CA VAL A 10 14.43 31.72 -8.23
C VAL A 10 15.33 30.49 -8.08
N THR A 11 14.73 29.31 -7.98
CA THR A 11 15.48 28.04 -7.89
C THR A 11 15.29 27.27 -9.19
N ARG A 12 16.39 26.85 -9.82
CA ARG A 12 16.36 26.15 -11.11
C ARG A 12 15.96 24.69 -10.90
N PHE A 13 14.79 24.30 -11.40
CA PHE A 13 14.35 22.90 -11.51
C PHE A 13 14.16 22.56 -12.99
N GLY A 14 15.19 22.00 -13.63
CA GLY A 14 15.13 21.64 -15.06
C GLY A 14 15.13 22.85 -16.02
N SER A 15 14.20 22.85 -16.99
CA SER A 15 14.08 23.86 -18.06
C SER A 15 13.13 25.03 -17.75
N TYR A 16 12.43 25.01 -16.62
CA TYR A 16 11.49 26.05 -16.21
C TYR A 16 11.90 26.71 -14.89
N TYR A 17 11.74 28.03 -14.81
CA TYR A 17 11.97 28.80 -13.59
C TYR A 17 10.70 28.81 -12.74
N LYS A 18 10.73 28.16 -11.58
CA LYS A 18 9.67 28.29 -10.56
C LYS A 18 10.11 29.31 -9.50
N CYS A 19 9.28 30.32 -9.31
CA CYS A 19 9.44 31.31 -8.25
C CYS A 19 8.90 30.74 -6.94
N VAL A 20 9.76 30.60 -5.94
CA VAL A 20 9.33 30.25 -4.58
C VAL A 20 9.15 31.55 -3.81
N PRO A 21 7.92 31.89 -3.36
CA PRO A 21 7.67 33.13 -2.64
C PRO A 21 8.28 33.05 -1.24
N VAL A 22 9.04 34.08 -0.86
CA VAL A 22 9.64 34.24 0.46
C VAL A 22 9.07 35.52 1.08
N ALA A 23 8.00 35.40 1.85
CA ALA A 23 7.43 36.49 2.64
C ALA A 23 6.69 35.94 3.87
N PRO A 24 6.38 36.75 4.90
CA PRO A 24 5.78 36.25 6.14
C PRO A 24 4.53 35.37 6.00
N GLY A 25 3.77 35.49 4.91
CA GLY A 25 2.61 34.64 4.61
C GLY A 25 2.91 33.32 3.88
N PHE A 26 4.17 33.06 3.52
CA PHE A 26 4.60 31.87 2.78
C PHE A 26 5.58 30.99 3.57
N GLN A 27 6.04 31.44 4.75
CA GLN A 27 6.93 30.68 5.61
C GLN A 27 6.19 30.17 6.83
N ALA A 28 6.50 28.94 7.23
CA ALA A 28 6.08 28.41 8.52
C ALA A 28 6.79 29.18 9.65
N GLU A 29 6.04 29.51 10.70
CA GLU A 29 6.62 30.01 11.93
C GLU A 29 7.32 28.85 12.63
N VAL A 30 8.65 28.92 12.74
CA VAL A 30 9.44 27.91 13.46
C VAL A 30 9.58 28.36 14.91
N PRO A 31 8.97 27.67 15.87
CA PRO A 31 9.09 28.03 17.27
C PRO A 31 10.55 27.88 17.74
N LYS A 32 10.99 28.76 18.62
CA LYS A 32 12.33 28.68 19.22
C LYS A 32 12.42 27.39 20.06
N TRP A 33 13.48 26.61 19.85
CA TRP A 33 13.74 25.42 20.65
C TRP A 33 13.96 25.80 22.13
N THR A 34 13.20 25.19 23.02
CA THR A 34 13.20 25.48 24.47
C THR A 34 14.09 24.54 25.27
N GLY A 35 14.77 23.58 24.63
CA GLY A 35 15.57 22.54 25.31
C GLY A 35 14.74 21.37 25.85
N VAL A 36 13.41 21.50 25.86
CA VAL A 36 12.47 20.48 26.34
C VAL A 36 11.55 20.10 25.18
N PRO A 37 11.33 18.81 24.91
CA PRO A 37 10.34 18.38 23.92
C PRO A 37 8.96 18.94 24.30
N SER A 38 8.27 19.57 23.36
CA SER A 38 6.87 19.97 23.59
C SER A 38 6.02 18.70 23.73
N GLU A 39 5.20 18.61 24.79
CA GLU A 39 4.17 17.58 24.84
C GLU A 39 3.19 17.81 23.69
N SER A 40 3.05 16.79 22.83
CA SER A 40 2.11 16.83 21.72
C SER A 40 0.72 16.48 22.22
N ASP A 41 -0.29 17.22 21.79
CA ASP A 41 -1.68 16.91 22.11
C ASP A 41 -2.04 15.53 21.54
N SER A 42 -2.38 14.60 22.44
CA SER A 42 -2.65 13.19 22.13
C SER A 42 -3.71 12.98 21.04
N LYS A 43 -4.58 13.97 20.78
CA LYS A 43 -5.57 13.93 19.70
C LYS A 43 -4.95 13.77 18.29
N TRP A 44 -3.69 14.15 18.10
CA TRP A 44 -2.98 14.03 16.82
C TRP A 44 -2.22 12.70 16.66
N LEU A 45 -2.12 11.89 17.72
CA LEU A 45 -1.34 10.64 17.72
C LEU A 45 -2.11 9.44 17.13
N GLY A 46 -3.34 9.65 16.69
CA GLY A 46 -4.23 8.60 16.18
C GLY A 46 -4.67 7.63 17.28
N THR A 47 -5.30 6.54 16.88
CA THR A 47 -5.73 5.48 17.81
C THR A 47 -4.73 4.35 17.79
N LYS A 48 -4.25 3.92 18.96
CA LYS A 48 -3.38 2.74 19.08
C LYS A 48 -4.20 1.48 18.84
N ILE A 49 -3.93 0.79 17.72
CA ILE A 49 -4.58 -0.48 17.36
C ILE A 49 -3.68 -1.69 17.71
N TRP A 50 -2.34 -1.52 17.74
CA TRP A 50 -1.37 -2.56 18.08
C TRP A 50 -0.16 -1.98 18.84
N PRO A 51 0.48 -2.71 19.78
CA PRO A 51 0.00 -3.97 20.35
C PRO A 51 -1.26 -3.74 21.19
N PRO A 52 -2.18 -4.71 21.22
CA PRO A 52 -3.40 -4.62 22.01
C PRO A 52 -3.06 -4.50 23.51
N PRO A 53 -4.00 -3.98 24.31
CA PRO A 53 -3.84 -3.96 25.76
C PRO A 53 -3.54 -5.37 26.28
N VAL A 54 -2.60 -5.48 27.22
CA VAL A 54 -2.25 -6.76 27.86
C VAL A 54 -3.47 -7.23 28.65
N MET A 55 -4.22 -8.16 28.09
CA MET A 55 -5.33 -8.82 28.79
C MET A 55 -4.85 -10.10 29.47
N PRO A 56 -5.15 -10.30 30.77
CA PRO A 56 -4.81 -11.54 31.45
C PRO A 56 -5.48 -12.73 30.76
N GLY A 57 -4.68 -13.68 30.29
CA GLY A 57 -5.12 -14.90 29.61
C GLY A 57 -4.94 -14.91 28.08
N ILE A 58 -4.71 -13.77 27.43
CA ILE A 58 -4.41 -13.72 25.99
C ILE A 58 -2.89 -13.84 25.80
N ARG A 59 -2.44 -15.07 25.51
CA ARG A 59 -1.09 -15.30 25.01
C ARG A 59 -1.11 -15.16 23.50
N PHE A 60 -0.72 -13.99 22.98
CA PHE A 60 -0.41 -13.89 21.56
C PHE A 60 0.72 -14.89 21.26
N LEU A 61 0.54 -15.72 20.23
CA LEU A 61 1.63 -16.52 19.70
C LEU A 61 2.62 -15.54 19.08
N ILE A 62 3.57 -15.03 19.86
CA ILE A 62 4.67 -14.26 19.31
C ILE A 62 5.46 -15.22 18.43
N GLU A 63 5.35 -15.07 17.11
CA GLU A 63 6.13 -15.85 16.17
C GLU A 63 7.61 -15.65 16.53
N ARG A 64 8.26 -16.76 16.93
CA ARG A 64 9.67 -16.76 17.34
C ARG A 64 10.60 -16.66 16.12
N GLU A 65 10.06 -16.80 14.91
CA GLU A 65 10.83 -16.58 13.70
C GLU A 65 11.17 -15.10 13.57
N ARG A 66 12.42 -14.80 13.22
CA ARG A 66 12.83 -13.41 12.98
C ARG A 66 12.06 -12.87 11.78
N VAL A 67 11.42 -11.71 11.97
CA VAL A 67 10.79 -10.92 10.90
C VAL A 67 11.83 -10.59 9.82
N GLY A 68 11.38 -10.49 8.57
CA GLY A 68 12.22 -10.02 7.45
C GLY A 68 13.07 -11.11 6.77
N LYS A 69 12.90 -12.39 7.12
CA LYS A 69 13.59 -13.49 6.43
C LYS A 69 13.07 -13.80 5.02
N GLY A 70 11.92 -13.24 4.65
CA GLY A 70 11.27 -13.56 3.39
C GLY A 70 10.83 -15.03 3.29
N ARG A 71 10.53 -15.48 2.07
CA ARG A 71 10.20 -16.89 1.80
C ARG A 71 11.49 -17.71 1.86
N GLN A 72 11.49 -18.80 2.63
CA GLN A 72 12.56 -19.79 2.53
C GLN A 72 12.48 -20.48 1.16
N ASP A 73 13.61 -20.56 0.45
CA ASP A 73 13.63 -21.19 -0.86
C ASP A 73 13.47 -22.71 -0.78
N GLN A 74 13.72 -23.29 0.39
CA GLN A 74 13.54 -24.70 0.69
C GLN A 74 12.34 -24.91 1.62
N CYS A 75 11.51 -25.91 1.31
CA CYS A 75 10.39 -26.33 2.14
C CYS A 75 10.18 -27.84 2.02
N GLY A 76 9.50 -28.46 2.98
CA GLY A 76 9.18 -29.89 2.96
C GLY A 76 8.01 -30.27 2.06
N CYS A 77 7.56 -29.39 1.16
CA CYS A 77 6.44 -29.71 0.26
C CYS A 77 6.87 -30.74 -0.80
N PRO A 78 6.01 -31.71 -1.17
CA PRO A 78 6.33 -32.71 -2.20
C PRO A 78 6.68 -32.11 -3.56
N LEU A 79 6.02 -31.01 -3.93
CA LEU A 79 6.24 -30.28 -5.18
C LEU A 79 6.70 -28.85 -4.88
N GLN A 80 7.95 -28.72 -4.44
CA GLN A 80 8.55 -27.43 -4.09
C GLN A 80 8.50 -26.43 -5.25
N GLY A 81 8.11 -25.19 -4.95
CA GLY A 81 8.03 -24.10 -5.95
C GLY A 81 6.79 -24.14 -6.85
N SER A 82 6.00 -25.21 -6.81
CA SER A 82 4.73 -25.30 -7.54
C SER A 82 3.72 -24.22 -7.09
N ILE A 83 2.69 -23.99 -7.92
CA ILE A 83 1.61 -23.04 -7.58
C ILE A 83 0.95 -23.43 -6.25
N ASP A 84 0.73 -24.72 -6.02
CA ASP A 84 0.09 -25.24 -4.82
C ASP A 84 0.99 -25.15 -3.59
N CYS A 85 2.30 -25.40 -3.74
CA CYS A 85 3.28 -25.15 -2.68
C CYS A 85 3.27 -23.69 -2.23
N VAL A 86 3.27 -22.74 -3.19
CA VAL A 86 3.21 -21.31 -2.86
C VAL A 86 1.88 -20.93 -2.21
N ARG A 87 0.75 -21.44 -2.72
CA ARG A 87 -0.58 -21.20 -2.12
C ARG A 87 -0.65 -21.71 -0.69
N PHE A 88 -0.15 -22.91 -0.45
CA PHE A 88 -0.09 -23.52 0.87
C PHE A 88 0.69 -22.63 1.85
N HIS A 89 1.89 -22.20 1.49
CA HIS A 89 2.69 -21.34 2.37
C HIS A 89 2.09 -19.96 2.59
N VAL A 90 1.47 -19.36 1.58
CA VAL A 90 0.75 -18.07 1.74
C VAL A 90 -0.41 -18.24 2.73
N ALA A 91 -1.20 -19.30 2.59
CA ALA A 91 -2.31 -19.59 3.50
C ALA A 91 -1.83 -19.89 4.92
N GLU A 92 -0.74 -20.65 5.07
CA GLU A 92 -0.11 -20.93 6.35
C GLU A 92 0.35 -19.65 7.05
N ARG A 93 1.11 -18.80 6.34
CA ARG A 93 1.62 -17.53 6.88
C ARG A 93 0.50 -16.55 7.22
N ARG A 94 -0.54 -16.48 6.38
CA ARG A 94 -1.74 -15.68 6.66
C ARG A 94 -2.46 -16.15 7.93
N LYS A 95 -2.58 -17.47 8.13
CA LYS A 95 -3.20 -18.04 9.33
C LYS A 95 -2.39 -17.71 10.59
N ARG A 96 -1.06 -17.81 10.53
CA ARG A 96 -0.17 -17.40 11.62
C ARG A 96 -0.32 -15.91 11.94
N LEU A 97 -0.24 -15.06 10.92
CA LEU A 97 -0.42 -13.62 11.06
C LEU A 97 -1.78 -13.26 11.68
N LYS A 98 -2.86 -13.97 11.33
CA LYS A 98 -4.18 -13.77 11.95
C LYS A 98 -4.21 -14.15 13.43
N LEU A 99 -3.50 -15.21 13.85
CA LEU A 99 -3.38 -15.60 15.26
C LEU A 99 -2.54 -14.60 16.05
N GLU A 100 -1.48 -14.06 15.44
CA GLU A 100 -0.65 -13.02 16.02
C GLU A 100 -1.43 -11.72 16.22
N LEU A 101 -2.06 -11.21 15.16
CA LEU A 101 -2.72 -9.91 15.17
C LEU A 101 -4.11 -9.92 15.84
N GLY A 102 -4.79 -11.07 15.91
CA GLY A 102 -6.15 -11.15 16.44
C GLY A 102 -7.13 -10.27 15.65
N SER A 103 -7.88 -9.41 16.34
CA SER A 103 -8.84 -8.47 15.71
C SER A 103 -8.16 -7.45 14.82
N THR A 104 -6.92 -7.06 15.14
CA THR A 104 -6.14 -6.09 14.35
C THR A 104 -5.91 -6.55 12.91
N PHE A 105 -5.97 -7.86 12.65
CA PHE A 105 -5.94 -8.40 11.29
C PHE A 105 -7.03 -7.80 10.39
N GLN A 106 -8.22 -7.56 10.94
CA GLN A 106 -9.35 -6.95 10.21
C GLN A 106 -9.28 -5.42 10.22
N ASP A 107 -8.82 -4.83 11.32
CA ASP A 107 -8.65 -3.37 11.42
C ASP A 107 -7.67 -2.85 10.36
N TRP A 108 -6.59 -3.61 10.12
CA TRP A 108 -5.60 -3.34 9.07
C TRP A 108 -5.97 -3.90 7.70
N LYS A 109 -7.18 -4.46 7.54
CA LYS A 109 -7.71 -4.95 6.27
C LYS A 109 -6.87 -6.06 5.63
N PHE A 110 -6.11 -6.82 6.40
CA PHE A 110 -5.43 -8.01 5.89
C PHE A 110 -6.44 -9.06 5.40
N ASP A 111 -7.66 -9.06 5.93
CA ASP A 111 -8.77 -9.89 5.43
C ASP A 111 -9.22 -9.48 4.01
N GLN A 112 -8.93 -8.25 3.58
CA GLN A 112 -9.38 -7.66 2.31
C GLN A 112 -8.28 -7.59 1.23
N MET A 113 -7.35 -8.54 1.23
CA MET A 113 -6.32 -8.64 0.18
C MET A 113 -6.02 -10.08 -0.22
N GLY A 114 -5.38 -10.25 -1.39
CA GLY A 114 -4.84 -11.52 -1.85
C GLY A 114 -5.82 -12.42 -2.61
N GLU A 115 -5.53 -13.72 -2.59
CA GLU A 115 -6.29 -14.72 -3.37
C GLU A 115 -7.70 -14.93 -2.81
N GLU A 116 -7.89 -14.71 -1.50
CA GLU A 116 -9.21 -14.80 -0.86
C GLU A 116 -10.18 -13.74 -1.37
N VAL A 117 -9.73 -12.49 -1.55
CA VAL A 117 -10.57 -11.43 -2.13
C VAL A 117 -10.77 -11.62 -3.63
N ALA A 118 -9.77 -12.17 -4.32
CA ALA A 118 -9.97 -12.53 -5.71
C ALA A 118 -11.15 -13.48 -5.92
N GLN A 119 -11.37 -14.42 -5.00
CA GLN A 119 -12.47 -15.40 -5.09
C GLN A 119 -13.85 -14.76 -4.91
N THR A 120 -13.95 -13.57 -4.30
CA THR A 120 -15.24 -12.86 -4.18
C THR A 120 -15.61 -12.10 -5.45
N TRP A 121 -14.71 -12.02 -6.44
CA TRP A 121 -14.93 -11.42 -7.75
C TRP A 121 -15.18 -12.51 -8.79
N THR A 122 -16.20 -12.36 -9.64
CA THR A 122 -16.48 -13.33 -10.71
C THR A 122 -15.35 -13.32 -11.73
N GLU A 123 -15.14 -14.45 -12.43
CA GLU A 123 -14.10 -14.51 -13.46
C GLU A 123 -14.34 -13.46 -14.56
N GLU A 124 -15.59 -13.18 -14.90
CA GLU A 124 -15.97 -12.16 -15.86
C GLU A 124 -15.54 -10.77 -15.38
N ASP A 125 -15.79 -10.44 -14.11
CA ASP A 125 -15.40 -9.16 -13.54
C ASP A 125 -13.86 -9.03 -13.48
N GLN A 126 -13.15 -10.10 -13.10
CA GLN A 126 -11.69 -10.11 -13.09
C GLN A 126 -11.10 -9.92 -14.50
N LYS A 127 -11.64 -10.63 -15.51
CA LYS A 127 -11.24 -10.51 -16.92
C LYS A 127 -11.54 -9.10 -17.45
N LYS A 128 -12.73 -8.57 -17.16
CA LYS A 128 -13.14 -7.21 -17.55
C LYS A 128 -12.23 -6.16 -16.93
N PHE A 129 -11.91 -6.28 -15.65
CA PHE A 129 -10.99 -5.38 -14.96
C PHE A 129 -9.60 -5.44 -15.60
N SER A 130 -9.08 -6.64 -15.85
CA SER A 130 -7.80 -6.83 -16.52
C SER A 130 -7.76 -6.29 -17.95
N ALA A 131 -8.87 -6.35 -18.69
CA ALA A 131 -8.95 -5.81 -20.04
C ALA A 131 -8.91 -4.28 -20.07
N ILE A 132 -9.40 -3.61 -19.01
CA ILE A 132 -9.36 -2.15 -18.90
C ILE A 132 -7.96 -1.66 -18.47
N VAL A 133 -7.32 -2.38 -17.54
CA VAL A 133 -6.01 -1.97 -16.97
C VAL A 133 -4.82 -2.49 -17.79
N GLY A 134 -4.94 -3.69 -18.36
CA GLY A 134 -3.88 -4.38 -19.11
C GLY A 134 -3.25 -3.59 -20.28
N PRO A 135 -4.02 -2.88 -21.13
CA PRO A 135 -3.46 -2.15 -22.26
C PRO A 135 -2.85 -0.79 -21.89
N ASN A 136 -2.75 -0.44 -20.61
CA ASN A 136 -2.19 0.83 -20.18
C ASN A 136 -0.69 0.67 -19.83
N PRO A 137 0.25 1.05 -20.71
CA PRO A 137 1.56 1.49 -20.23
C PRO A 137 1.29 2.77 -19.43
N LEU A 138 1.73 2.83 -18.18
CA LEU A 138 1.46 3.96 -17.28
C LEU A 138 2.00 5.30 -17.83
N SER A 139 2.82 5.24 -18.89
CA SER A 139 3.36 6.37 -19.67
C SER A 139 2.39 7.11 -20.60
N ILE A 140 1.17 6.61 -20.82
CA ILE A 140 0.11 7.35 -21.51
C ILE A 140 -0.94 7.72 -20.47
N GLU A 141 -1.21 9.02 -20.33
CA GLU A 141 -2.21 9.67 -19.43
C GLU A 141 -3.67 9.21 -19.65
N LYS A 142 -3.93 7.96 -20.00
CA LYS A 142 -5.26 7.36 -19.97
C LYS A 142 -5.56 6.96 -18.54
N CYS A 143 -6.34 7.82 -17.88
CA CYS A 143 -6.97 7.53 -16.59
C CYS A 143 -7.95 6.34 -16.74
N PHE A 144 -7.42 5.11 -16.65
CA PHE A 144 -8.16 3.86 -16.76
C PHE A 144 -9.27 3.76 -15.70
N TRP A 145 -9.14 4.49 -14.59
CA TRP A 145 -10.18 4.64 -13.56
C TRP A 145 -11.52 5.07 -14.14
N SER A 146 -11.53 5.98 -15.11
CA SER A 146 -12.77 6.39 -15.78
C SER A 146 -13.47 5.22 -16.51
N GLY A 147 -12.68 4.33 -17.12
CA GLY A 147 -13.17 3.11 -17.76
C GLY A 147 -13.66 2.07 -16.73
N ILE A 148 -12.96 1.94 -15.61
CA ILE A 148 -13.36 1.08 -14.49
C ILE A 148 -14.71 1.54 -13.93
N TYR A 149 -14.86 2.82 -13.56
CA TYR A 149 -16.10 3.33 -12.95
C TYR A 149 -17.31 3.17 -13.88
N LYS A 150 -17.14 3.38 -15.20
CA LYS A 150 -18.19 3.13 -16.19
C LYS A 150 -18.55 1.64 -16.31
N SER A 151 -17.56 0.78 -16.15
CA SER A 151 -17.71 -0.67 -16.32
C SER A 151 -18.30 -1.38 -15.11
N PHE A 152 -18.16 -0.81 -13.92
CA PHE A 152 -18.61 -1.39 -12.66
C PHE A 152 -19.54 -0.44 -11.89
N PRO A 153 -20.72 -0.08 -12.45
CA PRO A 153 -21.61 0.92 -11.83
C PRO A 153 -22.24 0.44 -10.50
N ARG A 154 -22.17 -0.86 -10.20
CA ARG A 154 -22.67 -1.47 -8.97
C ARG A 154 -21.61 -1.57 -7.86
N LYS A 155 -20.36 -1.21 -8.16
CA LYS A 155 -19.24 -1.27 -7.21
C LYS A 155 -18.88 0.13 -6.76
N SER A 156 -18.56 0.28 -5.47
CA SER A 156 -18.10 1.55 -4.94
C SER A 156 -16.69 1.88 -5.42
N ARG A 157 -16.30 3.15 -5.34
CA ARG A 157 -14.93 3.57 -5.65
C ARG A 157 -13.92 2.85 -4.75
N GLU A 158 -14.25 2.69 -3.47
CA GLU A 158 -13.42 2.02 -2.47
C GLU A 158 -13.23 0.54 -2.81
N GLU A 159 -14.28 -0.17 -3.22
CA GLU A 159 -14.17 -1.57 -3.66
C GLU A 159 -13.25 -1.72 -4.87
N LEU A 160 -13.36 -0.82 -5.85
CA LEU A 160 -12.58 -0.85 -7.09
C LEU A 160 -11.12 -0.51 -6.84
N VAL A 161 -10.85 0.51 -6.02
CA VAL A 161 -9.49 0.90 -5.61
C VAL A 161 -8.85 -0.19 -4.75
N SER A 162 -9.59 -0.76 -3.80
CA SER A 162 -9.13 -1.88 -3.00
C SER A 162 -8.78 -3.07 -3.88
N TYR A 163 -9.65 -3.48 -4.80
CA TYR A 163 -9.37 -4.58 -5.72
C TYR A 163 -8.11 -4.35 -6.58
N TYR A 164 -7.90 -3.12 -7.07
CA TYR A 164 -6.71 -2.76 -7.84
C TYR A 164 -5.42 -3.02 -7.06
N PHE A 165 -5.27 -2.43 -5.87
CA PHE A 165 -4.05 -2.51 -5.08
C PHE A 165 -3.88 -3.86 -4.38
N ASN A 166 -4.97 -4.38 -3.81
CA ASN A 166 -4.94 -5.55 -2.93
C ASN A 166 -5.11 -6.89 -3.65
N VAL A 167 -5.49 -6.88 -4.94
CA VAL A 167 -5.67 -8.12 -5.72
C VAL A 167 -4.97 -8.03 -7.07
N PHE A 168 -5.35 -7.07 -7.92
CA PHE A 168 -4.89 -7.00 -9.30
C PHE A 168 -3.38 -6.78 -9.40
N LEU A 169 -2.83 -5.77 -8.71
CA LEU A 169 -1.39 -5.50 -8.72
C LEU A 169 -0.58 -6.64 -8.12
N LEU A 170 -1.04 -7.24 -7.02
CA LEU A 170 -0.36 -8.40 -6.41
C LEU A 170 -0.32 -9.60 -7.36
N LYS A 171 -1.42 -9.86 -8.09
CA LYS A 171 -1.46 -10.91 -9.12
C LYS A 171 -0.54 -10.59 -10.29
N ARG A 172 -0.52 -9.35 -10.76
CA ARG A 172 0.37 -8.88 -11.84
C ARG A 172 1.84 -9.08 -11.46
N ARG A 173 2.24 -8.61 -10.27
CA ARG A 173 3.60 -8.80 -9.73
C ARG A 173 3.94 -10.27 -9.54
N ARG A 174 3.03 -11.09 -9.01
CA ARG A 174 3.19 -12.55 -8.90
C ARG A 174 3.45 -13.20 -10.26
N HIS A 175 2.75 -12.76 -11.31
CA HIS A 175 2.91 -13.28 -12.67
C HIS A 175 4.27 -12.86 -13.26
N GLN A 176 4.63 -11.57 -13.18
CA GLN A 176 5.93 -11.06 -13.64
C GLN A 176 7.09 -11.80 -12.95
N ASN A 177 7.06 -11.93 -11.63
CA ASN A 177 8.12 -12.62 -10.88
C ASN A 177 8.29 -14.10 -11.25
N ARG A 178 7.25 -14.75 -11.81
CA ARG A 178 7.29 -16.17 -12.19
C ARG A 178 7.66 -16.39 -13.65
N PHE A 179 7.19 -15.52 -14.54
CA PHE A 179 7.26 -15.75 -15.99
C PHE A 179 8.12 -14.73 -16.73
N ALA A 180 8.39 -13.57 -16.14
CA ALA A 180 9.21 -12.50 -16.72
C ALA A 180 10.18 -11.90 -15.66
N PRO A 181 11.04 -12.70 -15.01
CA PRO A 181 11.89 -12.24 -13.91
C PRO A 181 12.95 -11.22 -14.32
N ASN A 182 13.24 -11.07 -15.62
CA ASN A 182 14.22 -10.11 -16.15
C ASN A 182 13.59 -8.77 -16.56
N ASP A 183 12.27 -8.63 -16.49
CA ASP A 183 11.51 -7.44 -16.87
C ASP A 183 10.76 -6.88 -15.64
N ILE A 184 11.55 -6.56 -14.60
CA ILE A 184 11.03 -6.00 -13.35
C ILE A 184 11.15 -4.47 -13.45
N ASN A 185 10.21 -3.81 -14.11
CA ASN A 185 10.06 -2.37 -13.93
C ASN A 185 9.33 -2.11 -12.61
N SER A 186 10.07 -1.69 -11.58
CA SER A 186 9.52 -1.33 -10.26
C SER A 186 9.02 0.11 -10.23
N ASP A 187 9.61 0.98 -11.04
CA ASP A 187 9.28 2.41 -11.16
C ASP A 187 8.22 2.57 -12.25
N ASP A 188 6.96 2.41 -11.84
CA ASP A 188 5.77 2.59 -12.66
C ASP A 188 4.84 3.64 -11.99
N ASP A 189 5.36 4.44 -11.04
CA ASP A 189 4.64 5.43 -10.20
C ASP A 189 4.85 6.90 -10.64
N ASP A 190 5.09 7.17 -11.93
CA ASP A 190 5.12 8.54 -12.49
C ASP A 190 4.08 8.72 -13.63
#